data_AF-A0A9W6KB03-F1
#
_entry.id   AF-A0A9W6KB03-F1
#
_cell.length_a   1.000
_cell.length_b   1.000
_cell.length_c   1.000
_cell.angle_alpha   90.00
_cell.angle_beta   90.00
_cell.angle_gamma   90.00
#
_symmetry.space_group_name_H-M   'P 1'
#
loop_
_entity.id
_entity.type
_entity.pdbx_description
1 polymer ?
#
loop_
_entity_poly.entity_id
_entity_poly.type
_entity_poly.pdbx_seq_one_letter_code
_entity_poly.pdbx_strand_id
1 'polypeptide(L)'
;MSTYSGPARLILADGTRVPGTASLKTNQHGHPAGWGGTFRPDETTDAVQAPSDGLQIELPYEEFGDVAVTGTRRLLATQILMSLAGRGPAPF
;
A
#
# COMPACT_ATOMS: atom_id res chain seq x y z
N MET A 1 -16.10 -7.99 7.22
CA MET A 1 -15.09 -6.92 7.09
C MET A 1 -13.77 -7.59 6.76
N SER A 2 -13.39 -7.63 5.48
CA SER A 2 -12.13 -8.24 5.09
C SER A 2 -10.99 -7.31 5.48
N THR A 3 -10.02 -7.85 6.19
CA THR A 3 -8.79 -7.15 6.57
C THR A 3 -7.63 -8.07 6.20
N TYR A 4 -6.73 -7.58 5.38
CA TYR A 4 -5.47 -8.23 5.08
C TYR A 4 -4.39 -7.61 5.97
N SER A 5 -3.57 -8.45 6.61
CA SER A 5 -2.38 -7.98 7.33
C SER A 5 -1.27 -8.98 7.14
N GLY A 6 -0.23 -8.60 6.41
CA GLY A 6 0.81 -9.54 6.02
C GLY A 6 1.87 -8.96 5.11
N PRO A 7 2.81 -9.82 4.66
CA PRO A 7 3.88 -9.43 3.76
C PRO A 7 3.32 -9.08 2.38
N ALA A 8 3.66 -7.90 1.89
CA ALA A 8 3.25 -7.39 0.60
C ALA A 8 4.42 -6.70 -0.11
N ARG A 9 4.26 -6.43 -1.39
CA ARG A 9 5.22 -5.63 -2.16
C ARG A 9 4.50 -4.42 -2.74
N LEU A 10 5.10 -3.26 -2.60
CA LEU A 10 4.65 -2.06 -3.30
C LEU A 10 5.41 -1.97 -4.61
N ILE A 11 4.70 -1.96 -5.72
CA ILE A 11 5.25 -1.75 -7.05
C ILE A 11 5.12 -0.25 -7.36
N LEU A 12 6.26 0.39 -7.55
CA LEU A 12 6.34 1.79 -7.93
C LEU A 12 6.10 1.95 -9.45
N ALA A 13 5.80 3.17 -9.89
CA ALA A 13 5.51 3.48 -11.29
C ALA A 13 6.68 3.18 -12.26
N ASP A 14 7.91 3.12 -11.75
CA ASP A 14 9.11 2.72 -12.49
C ASP A 14 9.32 1.19 -12.56
N GLY A 15 8.41 0.41 -11.97
CA GLY A 15 8.47 -1.04 -11.87
C GLY A 15 9.28 -1.57 -10.67
N THR A 16 9.85 -0.68 -9.85
CA THR A 16 10.59 -1.06 -8.64
C THR A 16 9.66 -1.74 -7.64
N ARG A 17 10.07 -2.90 -7.14
CA ARG A 17 9.31 -3.67 -6.14
C ARG A 17 9.91 -3.49 -4.76
N VAL A 18 9.15 -2.88 -3.87
CA VAL A 18 9.55 -2.59 -2.49
C VAL A 18 8.88 -3.60 -1.56
N PRO A 19 9.63 -4.51 -0.92
CA PRO A 19 9.06 -5.42 0.06
C PRO A 19 8.66 -4.69 1.34
N GLY A 20 7.60 -5.17 1.99
CA GLY A 20 7.15 -4.63 3.26
C GLY A 20 5.98 -5.41 3.86
N THR A 21 5.35 -4.79 4.84
CA THR A 21 4.12 -5.29 5.47
C THR A 21 2.96 -4.36 5.13
N ALA A 22 1.87 -4.91 4.58
CA ALA A 22 0.63 -4.18 4.38
C ALA A 22 -0.42 -4.56 5.43
N SER A 23 -1.18 -3.58 5.89
CA SER A 23 -2.41 -3.77 6.66
C SER A 23 -3.53 -3.04 5.93
N LEU A 24 -4.34 -3.79 5.18
CA LEU A 24 -5.41 -3.30 4.32
C LEU A 24 -6.77 -3.72 4.88
N LYS A 25 -7.80 -2.90 4.67
CA LYS A 25 -9.18 -3.18 5.04
C LYS A 25 -10.14 -2.61 4.00
N THR A 26 -11.23 -3.32 3.77
CA THR A 26 -12.36 -2.78 3.01
C THR A 26 -13.03 -1.68 3.83
N ASN A 27 -13.24 -0.48 3.28
CA ASN A 27 -13.97 0.57 3.97
C ASN A 27 -15.48 0.37 3.72
N GLN A 28 -16.25 0.12 4.79
CA GLN A 28 -17.70 -0.13 4.70
C GLN A 28 -18.54 1.16 4.88
N HIS A 29 -17.89 2.32 5.09
CA HIS A 29 -18.58 3.57 5.38
C HIS A 29 -18.52 4.55 4.20
N GLY A 30 -19.57 4.53 3.39
CA GLY A 30 -20.10 5.71 2.68
C GLY A 30 -19.33 6.24 1.46
N HIS A 31 -18.18 5.67 1.09
CA HIS A 31 -17.51 5.95 -0.19
C HIS A 31 -17.64 4.71 -1.11
N PRO A 32 -17.80 4.86 -2.43
CA PRO A 32 -18.06 3.75 -3.33
C PRO A 32 -16.92 2.72 -3.25
N ALA A 33 -17.21 1.54 -2.72
CA ALA A 33 -16.40 0.31 -2.82
C ALA A 33 -14.89 0.52 -2.69
N GLY A 34 -14.45 1.24 -1.66
CA GLY A 34 -13.03 1.46 -1.42
C GLY A 34 -12.42 0.38 -0.52
N TRP A 35 -11.13 0.16 -0.70
CA TRP A 35 -10.31 -0.51 0.30
C TRP A 35 -9.07 0.35 0.52
N GLY A 36 -8.33 0.08 1.58
CA GLY A 36 -7.12 0.85 1.87
C GLY A 36 -6.60 0.52 3.23
N GLY A 37 -5.53 1.19 3.65
CA GLY A 37 -4.91 0.94 4.92
C GLY A 37 -3.51 1.50 4.95
N THR A 38 -2.56 0.73 5.45
CA THR A 38 -1.18 1.18 5.59
C THR A 38 -0.19 0.18 5.03
N PHE A 39 0.90 0.67 4.46
CA PHE A 39 2.05 -0.11 4.03
C PHE A 39 3.29 0.39 4.75
N ARG A 40 4.07 -0.55 5.29
CA ARG A 40 5.35 -0.30 5.93
C ARG A 40 6.43 -1.02 5.12
N PRO A 41 7.23 -0.30 4.32
CA PRO A 41 8.37 -0.88 3.64
C PRO A 41 9.39 -1.40 4.66
N ASP A 42 10.08 -2.48 4.32
CA ASP A 42 11.16 -3.01 5.14
C ASP A 42 12.41 -2.12 5.10
N GLU A 43 12.64 -1.46 3.96
CA GLU A 43 13.72 -0.50 3.73
C GLU A 43 13.17 0.84 3.19
N THR A 44 13.64 1.95 3.75
CA THR A 44 13.27 3.28 3.24
C THR A 44 14.22 3.68 2.11
N THR A 45 13.75 3.63 0.87
CA THR A 45 14.47 4.19 -0.29
C THR A 45 13.90 5.56 -0.68
N ASP A 46 14.69 6.41 -1.35
CA ASP A 46 14.24 7.74 -1.83
C ASP A 46 12.98 7.65 -2.70
N ALA A 47 12.84 6.57 -3.47
CA ALA A 47 11.67 6.32 -4.32
C ALA A 47 10.35 6.17 -3.51
N VAL A 48 10.47 5.77 -2.25
CA VAL A 48 9.35 5.60 -1.33
C VAL A 48 9.04 6.92 -0.59
N GLN A 49 9.98 7.88 -0.55
CA GLN A 49 9.73 9.20 0.05
C GLN A 49 8.92 10.13 -0.85
N ALA A 50 8.96 9.92 -2.18
CA ALA A 50 8.19 10.66 -3.16
C ALA A 50 7.30 9.70 -3.99
N PRO A 51 6.26 9.12 -3.38
CA PRO A 51 5.39 8.18 -4.07
C PRO A 51 4.74 8.87 -5.28
N SER A 52 5.10 8.40 -6.47
CA SER A 52 4.55 8.87 -7.74
C SER A 52 3.15 8.31 -7.95
N ASP A 53 2.32 8.96 -8.78
CA ASP A 53 1.06 8.37 -9.22
C ASP A 53 1.30 7.03 -9.95
N GLY A 54 0.36 6.09 -9.82
CA GLY A 54 0.43 4.77 -10.48
C GLY A 54 1.10 3.67 -9.64
N LEU A 55 0.90 3.68 -8.32
CA LEU A 55 1.40 2.62 -7.45
C LEU A 55 0.47 1.42 -7.47
N GLN A 56 1.06 0.23 -7.36
CA GLN A 56 0.33 -1.01 -7.17
C GLN A 56 0.82 -1.72 -5.93
N ILE A 57 -0.07 -2.46 -5.27
CA ILE A 57 0.31 -3.38 -4.21
C ILE A 57 0.12 -4.81 -4.71
N GLU A 58 1.16 -5.61 -4.54
CA GLU A 58 1.18 -7.04 -4.79
C GLU A 58 1.09 -7.74 -3.43
N LEU A 59 0.03 -8.52 -3.25
CA LEU A 59 -0.16 -9.41 -2.11
C LEU A 59 0.36 -10.82 -2.48
N PRO A 60 0.50 -11.72 -1.49
CA PRO A 60 0.77 -13.13 -1.76
C PRO A 60 -0.26 -13.71 -2.73
N TYR A 61 0.10 -14.80 -3.42
CA TYR A 61 -0.76 -15.44 -4.44
C TYR A 61 -1.01 -14.61 -5.71
N GLU A 62 -0.10 -13.68 -6.04
CA GLU A 62 -0.18 -12.89 -7.28
C GLU A 62 -1.44 -12.02 -7.36
N GLU A 63 -1.96 -11.59 -6.20
CA GLU A 63 -3.08 -10.66 -6.13
C GLU A 63 -2.57 -9.23 -6.20
N PHE A 64 -3.06 -8.46 -7.18
CA PHE A 64 -2.62 -7.08 -7.43
C PHE A 64 -3.77 -6.09 -7.23
N GLY A 65 -3.47 -4.96 -6.60
CA GLY A 65 -4.41 -3.86 -6.44
C GLY A 65 -3.77 -2.51 -6.72
N ASP A 66 -4.46 -1.68 -7.49
CA ASP A 66 -4.03 -0.29 -7.69
C ASP A 66 -4.23 0.48 -6.39
N VAL A 67 -3.21 1.22 -5.96
CA VAL A 67 -3.23 2.02 -4.74
C VAL A 67 -2.74 3.43 -5.00
N ALA A 68 -3.31 4.39 -4.29
CA ALA A 68 -2.79 5.74 -4.21
C ALA A 68 -2.27 5.99 -2.79
N VAL A 69 -1.10 6.61 -2.67
CA VAL A 69 -0.61 7.06 -1.38
C VAL A 69 -1.36 8.34 -1.00
N THR A 70 -2.10 8.28 0.09
CA THR A 70 -2.86 9.41 0.64
C THR A 70 -2.06 10.18 1.70
N GLY A 71 -0.98 9.59 2.21
CA GLY A 71 -0.07 10.24 3.11
C GLY A 71 1.10 9.34 3.49
N THR A 72 2.20 9.95 3.90
CA THR A 72 3.39 9.26 4.39
C THR A 72 3.81 9.86 5.73
N ARG A 73 4.04 9.01 6.71
CA ARG A 73 4.50 9.40 8.04
C ARG A 73 5.80 8.71 8.37
N ARG A 74 6.84 9.47 8.70
CA ARG A 74 8.09 8.91 9.23
C ARG A 74 7.86 8.47 10.69
N LEU A 75 8.19 7.21 10.99
CA LEU A 75 8.08 6.65 12.34
C LEU A 75 9.43 6.72 13.07
N LEU A 76 10.51 6.28 12.40
CA LEU A 76 11.89 6.23 12.92
C LEU A 76 12.86 6.74 11.85
N ALA A 77 14.16 6.83 12.17
CA ALA A 77 15.19 7.29 11.23
C ALA A 77 15.21 6.48 9.91
N THR A 78 14.84 5.20 9.97
CA THR A 78 14.87 4.26 8.83
C THR A 78 13.50 3.68 8.46
N GLN A 79 12.41 4.10 9.13
CA GLN A 79 11.08 3.54 8.91
C GLN A 79 10.05 4.62 8.59
N ILE A 80 9.24 4.34 7.58
CA ILE A 80 8.09 5.14 7.20
C ILE A 80 6.83 4.29 7.16
N LEU A 81 5.69 4.93 7.35
CA LEU A 81 4.36 4.36 7.25
C LEU A 81 3.60 5.11 6.17
N MET A 82 3.11 4.38 5.18
CA MET A 82 2.41 4.94 4.03
C MET A 82 0.93 4.62 4.18
N SER A 83 0.08 5.63 4.14
CA SER A 83 -1.37 5.46 4.07
C SER A 83 -1.76 5.22 2.61
N LEU A 84 -2.38 4.09 2.35
CA LEU A 84 -2.81 3.66 1.02
C LEU A 84 -4.33 3.72 0.89
N ALA A 85 -4.80 4.21 -0.24
CA ALA A 85 -6.18 4.09 -0.68
C ALA A 85 -6.20 3.26 -1.97
N GLY A 86 -6.81 2.08 -1.88
CA GLY A 86 -7.03 1.20 -3.01
C GLY A 86 -8.06 1.78 -3.98
N ARG A 87 -7.83 1.54 -5.27
CA ARG A 87 -8.74 1.85 -6.37
C ARG A 87 -9.32 0.54 -6.89
N GLY A 88 -10.64 0.50 -7.10
CA GLY A 88 -11.31 -0.70 -7.60
C GLY A 88 -11.52 -1.78 -6.53
N PRO A 89 -11.73 -3.05 -6.94
CA PRO A 89 -12.02 -4.14 -6.01
C PRO A 89 -10.82 -4.44 -5.11
N ALA A 90 -11.09 -4.89 -3.88
CA ALA A 90 -10.04 -5.32 -2.96
C ALA A 90 -9.38 -6.60 -3.50
N PRO A 91 -8.03 -6.67 -3.51
CA PRO A 91 -7.31 -7.86 -3.96
C PRO A 91 -7.21 -8.95 -2.87
N PHE A 92 -8.15 -9.02 -1.90
CA PHE A 92 -8.14 -9.93 -0.75
C PHE A 92 -9.54 -10.19 -0.17
#